data_AF-A0A8T3URW1-F1
#
_entry.id   AF-A0A8T3URW1-F1
#
_cell.length_a   1.000
_cell.length_b   1.000
_cell.length_c   1.000
_cell.angle_alpha   90.00
_cell.angle_beta   90.00
_cell.angle_gamma   90.00
#
_symmetry.space_group_name_H-M   'P 1'
#
loop_
_entity.id
_entity.type
_entity.pdbx_description
1 polymer ?
#
loop_
_entity_poly.entity_id
_entity_poly.type
_entity_poly.pdbx_seq_one_letter_code
_entity_poly.pdbx_strand_id
1 'polypeptide(L)'
;MRNNSPLYHPLTYDEINVLRASLSAKKFQHDLFRAFLFICETGVSWEDVTLLKWTQIDRESHILFYDYERVNGYQTQRLSQFALNVLPEKNSNKVFSDLHCDFFPNPYGEWQSSDMLAWGQECNIKRRFCLETAGATFVTQMTAQSFDEHEIAKMLNITVGSVPAEGEMTP
;
A
#
# COMPACT_ATOMS: atom_id res chain seq x y z
N MET A 1 -14.54 -11.18 10.06
CA MET A 1 -14.65 -11.45 8.61
C MET A 1 -14.94 -10.13 7.91
N ARG A 2 -13.94 -9.48 7.30
CA ARG A 2 -14.24 -8.35 6.40
C ARG A 2 -14.72 -8.97 5.09
N ASN A 3 -16.00 -8.77 4.84
CA ASN A 3 -16.75 -9.26 3.70
C ASN A 3 -16.00 -8.97 2.39
N ASN A 4 -16.04 -9.96 1.49
CA ASN A 4 -15.99 -9.73 0.05
C ASN A 4 -16.90 -8.53 -0.30
N SER A 5 -16.30 -7.41 -0.68
CA SER A 5 -16.99 -6.18 -1.10
C SER A 5 -16.16 -5.53 -2.21
N PRO A 6 -16.84 -4.86 -3.14
CA PRO A 6 -16.84 -5.15 -4.57
C PRO A 6 -15.47 -4.89 -5.23
N LEU A 7 -15.05 -5.82 -6.09
CA LEU A 7 -14.13 -5.65 -7.23
C LEU A 7 -13.42 -4.28 -7.34
N TYR A 8 -12.41 -4.02 -6.51
CA TYR A 8 -11.42 -3.00 -6.86
C TYR A 8 -10.44 -3.63 -7.82
N HIS A 9 -10.45 -3.18 -9.07
CA HIS A 9 -9.61 -3.75 -10.11
C HIS A 9 -8.14 -3.36 -9.87
N PRO A 10 -7.23 -4.32 -9.64
CA PRO A 10 -5.81 -4.03 -9.45
C PRO A 10 -5.24 -3.29 -10.66
N LEU A 11 -4.26 -2.43 -10.40
CA LEU A 11 -3.51 -1.77 -11.47
C LEU A 11 -2.63 -2.78 -12.18
N THR A 12 -2.53 -2.65 -13.50
CA THR A 12 -1.58 -3.45 -14.27
C THR A 12 -0.16 -2.91 -14.06
N TYR A 13 0.84 -3.75 -14.36
CA TYR A 13 2.24 -3.34 -14.31
C TYR A 13 2.51 -2.10 -15.20
N ASP A 14 1.88 -2.02 -16.37
CA ASP A 14 2.00 -0.87 -17.27
C ASP A 14 1.40 0.40 -16.67
N GLU A 15 0.22 0.32 -16.05
CA GLU A 15 -0.42 1.46 -15.37
C GLU A 15 0.46 1.98 -14.23
N ILE A 16 1.05 1.08 -13.43
CA ILE A 16 1.98 1.43 -12.35
C ILE A 16 3.22 2.15 -12.90
N ASN A 17 3.78 1.68 -14.02
CA ASN A 17 4.94 2.31 -14.64
C ASN A 17 4.64 3.71 -15.19
N VAL A 18 3.45 3.91 -15.79
CA VAL A 18 3.01 5.23 -16.26
C VAL A 18 2.84 6.19 -15.07
N LEU A 19 2.19 5.75 -14.01
CA LEU A 19 2.05 6.54 -12.77
C LEU A 19 3.42 6.90 -12.19
N ARG A 20 4.36 5.95 -12.14
CA ARG A 20 5.72 6.23 -11.68
C ARG A 20 6.41 7.29 -12.54
N ALA A 21 6.34 7.18 -13.86
CA ALA A 21 6.99 8.13 -14.76
C ALA A 21 6.43 9.55 -14.56
N SER A 22 5.13 9.66 -14.30
CA SER A 22 4.45 10.94 -14.08
C SER A 22 4.88 11.65 -12.78
N LEU A 23 5.46 10.95 -11.79
CA LEU A 23 5.99 11.59 -10.56
C LEU A 23 7.10 12.62 -10.85
N SER A 24 7.73 12.57 -12.02
CA SER A 24 8.69 13.61 -12.45
C SER A 24 8.03 14.96 -12.70
N ALA A 25 6.71 15.00 -12.97
CA ALA A 25 5.99 16.23 -13.22
C ALA A 25 5.83 17.05 -11.93
N LYS A 26 6.02 18.37 -12.02
CA LYS A 26 5.91 19.29 -10.88
C LYS A 26 4.56 19.20 -10.15
N LYS A 27 3.48 18.92 -10.89
CA LYS A 27 2.12 18.76 -10.36
C LYS A 27 1.93 17.51 -9.48
N PHE A 28 2.81 16.52 -9.59
CA PHE A 28 2.73 15.25 -8.87
C PHE A 28 3.89 15.04 -7.88
N GLN A 29 4.49 16.14 -7.40
CA GLN A 29 5.56 16.07 -6.38
C GLN A 29 5.05 15.84 -4.96
N HIS A 30 3.76 16.06 -4.70
CA HIS A 30 3.15 15.85 -3.39
C HIS A 30 3.27 14.39 -2.94
N ASP A 31 3.53 14.17 -1.66
CA ASP A 31 3.77 12.83 -1.09
C ASP A 31 2.60 11.86 -1.26
N LEU A 32 1.39 12.35 -1.46
CA LEU A 32 0.18 11.56 -1.76
C LEU A 32 0.41 10.53 -2.87
N PHE A 33 0.99 10.96 -3.98
CA PHE A 33 1.19 10.09 -5.15
C PHE A 33 2.28 9.05 -4.90
N ARG A 34 3.34 9.45 -4.20
CA ARG A 34 4.46 8.58 -3.80
C ARG A 34 4.00 7.53 -2.80
N ALA A 35 3.23 7.94 -1.79
CA ALA A 35 2.66 7.05 -0.79
C ALA A 35 1.69 6.04 -1.41
N PHE A 36 0.85 6.46 -2.35
CA PHE A 36 -0.03 5.54 -3.07
C PHE A 36 0.76 4.42 -3.76
N LEU A 37 1.80 4.76 -4.53
CA LEU A 37 2.65 3.76 -5.19
C LEU A 37 3.44 2.91 -4.20
N PHE A 38 3.88 3.51 -3.08
CA PHE A 38 4.54 2.78 -2.03
C PHE A 38 3.62 1.70 -1.44
N ILE A 39 2.35 2.02 -1.21
CA ILE A 39 1.34 1.06 -0.72
C ILE A 39 1.09 -0.04 -1.74
N CYS A 40 0.99 0.28 -3.04
CA CYS A 40 0.83 -0.73 -4.09
C CYS A 40 1.92 -1.82 -4.06
N GLU A 41 3.11 -1.48 -3.58
CA GLU A 41 4.29 -2.35 -3.61
C GLU A 41 4.61 -3.00 -2.28
N THR A 42 4.17 -2.39 -1.18
CA THR A 42 4.51 -2.85 0.17
C THR A 42 3.31 -3.43 0.90
N GLY A 43 2.08 -3.10 0.51
CA GLY A 43 0.87 -3.49 1.22
C GLY A 43 0.69 -2.78 2.57
N VAL A 44 1.55 -1.81 2.91
CA VAL A 44 1.46 -1.02 4.14
C VAL A 44 0.12 -0.29 4.18
N SER A 45 -0.54 -0.23 5.34
CA SER A 45 -1.77 0.55 5.47
C SER A 45 -1.51 2.05 5.32
N TRP A 46 -2.50 2.81 4.87
CA TRP A 46 -2.37 4.28 4.76
C TRP A 46 -2.03 4.94 6.10
N GLU A 47 -2.64 4.48 7.19
CA GLU A 47 -2.36 4.96 8.55
C GLU A 47 -0.86 4.82 8.87
N ASP A 48 -0.31 3.62 8.67
CA ASP A 48 1.10 3.34 8.94
C ASP A 48 2.01 4.18 8.03
N VAL A 49 1.67 4.36 6.75
CA VAL A 49 2.42 5.22 5.81
C VAL A 49 2.44 6.68 6.27
N THR A 50 1.33 7.22 6.77
CA THR A 50 1.26 8.63 7.25
C THR A 50 2.09 8.89 8.52
N LEU A 51 2.39 7.82 9.27
CA LEU A 51 3.18 7.84 10.50
C LEU A 51 4.62 7.36 10.30
N LEU A 52 4.95 6.86 9.11
CA LEU A 52 6.24 6.24 8.80
C LEU A 52 7.41 7.21 8.98
N LYS A 53 8.44 6.78 9.70
CA LYS A 53 9.66 7.56 9.96
C LYS A 53 10.85 7.03 9.19
N TRP A 54 11.80 7.90 8.86
CA TRP A 54 13.03 7.47 8.18
C TRP A 54 13.86 6.48 8.99
N THR A 55 13.74 6.48 10.32
CA THR A 55 14.38 5.49 11.20
C THR A 55 13.85 4.07 10.99
N GLN A 56 12.71 3.91 10.33
CA GLN A 56 12.10 2.63 10.01
C GLN A 56 12.50 2.12 8.62
N ILE A 57 13.27 2.88 7.83
CA ILE A 57 13.70 2.45 6.49
C ILE A 57 15.23 2.40 6.45
N ASP A 58 15.77 1.21 6.23
CA ASP A 58 17.14 1.01 5.78
C ASP A 58 17.15 0.92 4.24
N ARG A 59 17.61 1.99 3.60
CA ARG A 59 17.70 2.08 2.13
C ARG A 59 18.81 1.20 1.56
N GLU A 60 19.89 0.97 2.29
CA GLU A 60 21.05 0.20 1.82
C GLU A 60 20.75 -1.29 1.86
N SER A 61 20.12 -1.74 2.95
CA SER A 61 19.72 -3.14 3.12
C SER A 61 18.36 -3.46 2.50
N HIS A 62 17.64 -2.45 2.00
CA HIS A 62 16.27 -2.55 1.47
C HIS A 62 15.29 -3.13 2.51
N ILE A 63 15.33 -2.63 3.75
CA ILE A 63 14.49 -3.15 4.85
C ILE A 63 13.58 -2.05 5.37
N LEU A 64 12.31 -2.39 5.54
CA LEU A 64 11.32 -1.65 6.30
C LEU A 64 11.09 -2.34 7.65
N PHE A 65 11.24 -1.59 8.73
CA PHE A 65 11.02 -2.03 10.10
C PHE A 65 9.64 -1.55 10.58
N TYR A 66 8.80 -2.50 10.99
CA TYR A 66 7.51 -2.24 11.61
C TYR A 66 7.58 -2.48 13.11
N ASP A 67 7.01 -1.54 13.85
CA ASP A 67 6.63 -1.74 15.24
C ASP A 67 5.10 -1.75 15.29
N TYR A 68 4.51 -2.93 15.12
CA TYR A 68 3.07 -3.08 15.24
C TYR A 68 2.72 -3.31 16.71
N GLU A 69 2.25 -2.27 17.40
CA GLU A 69 1.70 -2.41 18.76
C GLU A 69 0.62 -3.49 18.82
N ARG A 70 -0.14 -3.68 17.72
CA ARG A 70 -1.21 -4.68 17.60
C ARG A 70 -0.73 -6.13 17.58
N VAL A 71 0.53 -6.40 17.27
CA VAL A 71 1.08 -7.78 17.13
C VAL A 71 2.17 -8.07 18.17
N ASN A 72 2.51 -7.11 19.03
CA ASN A 72 3.50 -7.26 20.09
C ASN A 72 4.84 -7.83 19.57
N GLY A 73 5.33 -7.28 18.45
CA GLY A 73 6.56 -7.75 17.82
C GLY A 73 7.08 -6.85 16.71
N TYR A 74 8.40 -6.80 16.59
CA TYR A 74 9.11 -6.17 15.48
C TYR A 74 9.00 -7.05 14.23
N GLN A 75 8.48 -6.50 13.14
CA GLN A 75 8.48 -7.16 11.84
C GLN A 75 9.40 -6.42 10.88
N THR A 76 10.04 -7.17 9.98
CA THR A 76 10.83 -6.61 8.90
C THR A 76 10.28 -7.06 7.57
N GLN A 77 10.14 -6.14 6.63
CA GLN A 77 9.79 -6.43 5.25
C GLN A 77 10.90 -5.97 4.33
N ARG A 78 11.21 -6.79 3.32
CA ARG A 78 12.14 -6.40 2.26
C ARG A 78 11.43 -5.47 1.27
N LEU A 79 12.04 -4.34 0.98
CA LEU A 79 11.55 -3.37 0.01
C LEU A 79 12.07 -3.71 -1.39
N SER A 80 11.18 -3.64 -2.38
CA SER A 80 11.58 -3.69 -3.78
C SER A 80 12.40 -2.44 -4.15
N GLN A 81 13.22 -2.53 -5.20
CA GLN A 81 13.88 -1.33 -5.73
C GLN A 81 12.84 -0.28 -6.16
N PHE A 82 11.68 -0.73 -6.64
CA PHE A 82 10.57 0.15 -6.97
C PHE A 82 10.09 0.92 -5.74
N ALA A 83 9.83 0.23 -4.62
CA ALA A 83 9.38 0.86 -3.38
C ALA A 83 10.39 1.91 -2.88
N LEU A 84 11.70 1.66 -3.03
CA LEU A 84 12.73 2.65 -2.69
C LEU A 84 12.73 3.86 -3.61
N ASN A 85 12.49 3.67 -4.92
CA ASN A 85 12.53 4.73 -5.92
C ASN A 85 11.35 5.72 -5.79
N VAL A 86 10.24 5.30 -5.19
CA VAL A 86 9.08 6.19 -4.97
C VAL A 86 9.23 7.02 -3.69
N LEU A 87 10.11 6.63 -2.77
CA LEU A 87 10.36 7.38 -1.54
C LEU A 87 10.79 8.83 -1.86
N PRO A 88 10.29 9.82 -1.12
CA PRO A 88 10.71 11.21 -1.29
C PRO A 88 12.14 11.44 -0.78
N GLU A 89 12.65 12.65 -0.99
CA GLU A 89 13.92 13.06 -0.40
C GLU A 89 13.79 13.25 1.11
N LYS A 90 14.86 12.94 1.85
CA LYS A 90 14.86 13.05 3.31
C LYS A 90 14.98 14.51 3.73
N ASN A 91 13.85 15.17 3.92
CA ASN A 91 13.73 16.56 4.35
C ASN A 91 13.21 16.71 5.80
N SER A 92 12.70 15.64 6.40
CA SER A 92 12.10 15.65 7.74
C SER A 92 12.33 14.32 8.47
N ASN A 93 11.74 14.13 9.66
CA ASN A 93 11.74 12.84 10.36
C ASN A 93 10.72 11.85 9.75
N LYS A 94 9.59 12.36 9.25
CA LYS A 94 8.60 11.55 8.55
C LYS A 94 9.08 11.25 7.13
N VAL A 95 8.75 10.07 6.63
CA VAL A 95 9.02 9.69 5.24
C VAL A 95 8.16 10.53 4.32
N PHE A 96 6.85 10.55 4.55
CA PHE A 96 5.89 11.33 3.77
C PHE A 96 5.43 12.53 4.61
N SER A 97 6.16 13.64 4.54
CA SER A 97 5.96 14.82 5.39
C SER A 97 4.70 15.61 5.03
N ASP A 98 4.28 15.57 3.78
CA ASP A 98 3.10 16.32 3.31
C ASP A 98 1.79 15.59 3.63
N LEU A 99 1.87 14.38 4.23
CA LEU A 99 0.71 13.59 4.61
C LEU A 99 0.27 13.84 6.05
N HIS A 100 -1.03 14.00 6.20
CA HIS A 100 -1.72 14.13 7.48
C HIS A 100 -2.66 12.94 7.70
N CYS A 101 -2.82 12.47 8.94
CA CYS A 101 -3.75 11.38 9.27
C CYS A 101 -5.21 11.76 9.01
N ASP A 102 -5.53 13.06 9.09
CA ASP A 102 -6.86 13.61 8.85
C ASP A 102 -7.26 13.59 7.37
N PHE A 103 -6.34 13.18 6.48
CA PHE A 103 -6.64 12.94 5.06
C PHE A 103 -7.53 11.71 4.83
N PHE A 104 -8.06 11.06 5.89
CA PHE A 104 -9.15 10.10 5.78
C PHE A 104 -10.42 10.79 5.28
N PRO A 105 -10.87 10.57 4.03
CA PRO A 105 -12.29 10.68 3.80
C PRO A 105 -12.93 9.44 4.43
N ASN A 106 -14.11 9.64 4.99
CA ASN A 106 -15.10 8.62 5.32
C ASN A 106 -14.96 7.36 4.42
N PRO A 107 -15.12 6.12 4.93
CA PRO A 107 -15.14 4.89 4.13
C PRO A 107 -16.19 4.86 2.98
N TYR A 108 -17.13 5.82 2.99
CA TYR A 108 -18.07 6.12 1.89
C TYR A 108 -17.85 7.50 1.25
N GLY A 109 -16.93 8.28 1.83
CA GLY A 109 -16.52 9.60 1.38
C GLY A 109 -15.57 9.45 0.20
N GLU A 110 -15.86 10.25 -0.80
CA GLU A 110 -15.17 10.29 -2.06
C GLU A 110 -13.65 10.39 -1.83
N TRP A 111 -12.92 9.31 -2.14
CA TRP A 111 -11.50 9.35 -2.56
C TRP A 111 -11.28 10.21 -3.82
N GLN A 112 -12.17 11.16 -4.09
CA GLN A 112 -11.96 12.28 -4.97
C GLN A 112 -11.22 13.36 -4.18
N SER A 113 -10.01 13.06 -3.72
CA SER A 113 -9.03 14.13 -3.88
C SER A 113 -9.03 14.38 -5.39
N SER A 114 -9.49 15.56 -5.81
CA SER A 114 -9.44 16.02 -7.20
C SER A 114 -8.13 15.61 -7.88
N ASP A 115 -7.07 15.56 -7.06
CA ASP A 115 -5.70 15.28 -7.41
C ASP A 115 -5.45 13.83 -7.83
N MET A 116 -5.96 12.80 -7.13
CA MET A 116 -5.80 11.39 -7.56
C MET A 116 -6.61 11.10 -8.83
N LEU A 117 -7.80 11.68 -8.95
CA LEU A 117 -8.61 11.57 -10.16
C LEU A 117 -7.94 12.27 -11.34
N ALA A 118 -7.47 13.51 -11.14
CA ALA A 118 -6.73 14.27 -12.15
C ALA A 118 -5.44 13.54 -12.55
N TRP A 119 -4.74 12.95 -11.57
CA TRP A 119 -3.54 12.15 -11.82
C TRP A 119 -3.82 10.96 -12.73
N GLY A 120 -4.90 10.24 -12.42
CA GLY A 120 -5.42 9.17 -13.27
C GLY A 120 -5.73 9.59 -14.69
N GLN A 121 -6.50 10.67 -14.85
CA GLN A 121 -6.91 11.20 -16.14
C GLN A 121 -5.70 11.61 -17.00
N GLU A 122 -4.71 12.25 -16.39
CA GLU A 122 -3.46 12.66 -17.03
C GLU A 122 -2.61 11.46 -17.47
N CYS A 123 -2.67 10.37 -16.72
CA CYS A 123 -2.03 9.11 -17.08
C CYS A 123 -2.88 8.26 -18.05
N ASN A 124 -4.04 8.78 -18.51
CA ASN A 124 -5.02 8.06 -19.33
C ASN A 124 -5.54 6.76 -18.68
N ILE A 125 -5.58 6.74 -17.35
CA ILE A 125 -6.12 5.63 -16.57
C ILE A 125 -7.54 5.99 -16.15
N LYS A 126 -8.51 5.32 -16.77
CA LYS A 126 -9.94 5.64 -16.64
C LYS A 126 -10.59 5.10 -15.36
N ARG A 127 -9.89 4.25 -14.60
CA ARG A 127 -10.40 3.62 -13.39
C ARG A 127 -10.15 4.48 -12.16
N ARG A 128 -10.94 4.23 -11.11
CA ARG A 128 -10.82 4.95 -9.84
C ARG A 128 -9.61 4.47 -9.04
N PHE A 129 -8.85 5.42 -8.49
CA PHE A 129 -7.74 5.17 -7.58
C PHE A 129 -8.18 5.36 -6.14
N CYS A 130 -8.06 4.32 -5.33
CA CYS A 130 -8.27 4.36 -3.88
C CYS A 130 -7.35 3.36 -3.19
N LEU A 131 -7.30 3.39 -1.85
CA LEU A 131 -6.44 2.49 -1.07
C LEU A 131 -6.77 1.02 -1.31
N GLU A 132 -8.04 0.71 -1.54
CA GLU A 132 -8.47 -0.64 -1.84
C GLU A 132 -7.93 -1.09 -3.20
N THR A 133 -7.84 -0.20 -4.20
CA THR A 133 -7.13 -0.48 -5.45
C THR A 133 -5.64 -0.73 -5.21
N ALA A 134 -5.01 0.04 -4.32
CA ALA A 134 -3.59 -0.14 -3.99
C ALA A 134 -3.34 -1.49 -3.29
N GLY A 135 -4.16 -1.84 -2.30
CA GLY A 135 -4.10 -3.14 -1.61
C GLY A 135 -4.39 -4.32 -2.55
N ALA A 136 -5.40 -4.20 -3.42
CA ALA A 136 -5.70 -5.22 -4.42
C ALA A 136 -4.55 -5.38 -5.44
N THR A 137 -3.88 -4.29 -5.79
CA THR A 137 -2.68 -4.30 -6.66
C THR A 137 -1.56 -5.07 -5.98
N PHE A 138 -1.27 -4.81 -4.71
CA PHE A 138 -0.26 -5.54 -3.94
C PHE A 138 -0.56 -7.03 -3.88
N VAL A 139 -1.78 -7.41 -3.50
CA VAL A 139 -2.21 -8.83 -3.44
C VAL A 139 -2.01 -9.50 -4.79
N THR A 140 -2.44 -8.85 -5.88
CA THR A 140 -2.29 -9.40 -7.24
C THR A 140 -0.82 -9.60 -7.62
N GLN A 141 0.06 -8.65 -7.27
CA GLN A 141 1.50 -8.77 -7.50
C GLN A 141 2.12 -9.92 -6.71
N MET A 142 1.74 -10.11 -5.44
CA MET A 142 2.25 -11.20 -4.61
C MET A 142 1.72 -12.56 -5.07
N THR A 143 0.44 -12.66 -5.43
CA THR A 143 -0.13 -13.89 -6.02
C THR A 143 0.57 -14.24 -7.33
N ALA A 144 0.88 -13.26 -8.19
CA ALA A 144 1.65 -13.50 -9.42
C ALA A 144 3.08 -14.00 -9.15
N GLN A 145 3.65 -13.66 -7.98
CA GLN A 145 4.94 -14.16 -7.50
C GLN A 145 4.82 -15.51 -6.76
N SER A 146 3.64 -16.14 -6.76
CA SER A 146 3.36 -17.44 -6.14
C SER A 146 3.44 -17.46 -4.61
N PHE A 147 3.22 -16.33 -3.93
CA PHE A 147 3.00 -16.30 -2.48
C PHE A 147 1.62 -16.86 -2.13
N ASP A 148 1.52 -17.56 -1.01
CA ASP A 148 0.24 -18.09 -0.53
C ASP A 148 -0.61 -17.03 0.20
N GLU A 149 -1.90 -17.30 0.38
CA GLU A 149 -2.84 -16.36 1.02
C GLU A 149 -2.46 -16.05 2.48
N HIS A 150 -1.87 -17.01 3.21
CA HIS A 150 -1.44 -16.81 4.59
C HIS A 150 -0.21 -15.92 4.68
N GLU A 151 0.74 -16.07 3.77
CA GLU A 151 1.92 -15.20 3.62
C GLU A 151 1.49 -13.77 3.26
N ILE A 152 0.59 -13.62 2.29
CA ILE A 152 0.06 -12.31 1.88
C ILE A 152 -0.68 -11.64 3.04
N ALA A 153 -1.53 -12.37 3.76
CA ALA A 153 -2.25 -11.82 4.89
C ALA A 153 -1.32 -11.42 6.05
N LYS A 154 -0.25 -12.18 6.29
CA LYS A 154 0.79 -11.80 7.24
C LYS A 154 1.49 -10.50 6.83
N MET A 155 1.81 -10.33 5.53
CA MET A 155 2.40 -9.09 5.01
C MET A 155 1.44 -7.89 5.14
N LEU A 156 0.14 -8.10 4.92
CA LEU A 156 -0.89 -7.08 5.10
C LEU A 156 -1.27 -6.84 6.58
N ASN A 157 -0.67 -7.60 7.50
CA ASN A 157 -1.02 -7.60 8.92
C ASN A 157 -2.53 -7.84 9.17
N ILE A 158 -3.14 -8.74 8.39
CA ILE A 158 -4.52 -9.18 8.53
C ILE A 158 -4.49 -10.60 9.12
N THR A 159 -5.24 -10.81 10.20
CA THR A 159 -5.48 -12.18 10.69
C THR A 159 -6.39 -12.90 9.69
N VAL A 160 -5.86 -13.87 8.95
CA VAL A 160 -6.70 -14.81 8.20
C VAL A 160 -7.56 -15.52 9.22
N GLY A 161 -8.88 -15.41 9.08
CA GLY A 161 -9.80 -16.18 9.92
C GLY A 161 -9.40 -17.64 9.84
N SER A 162 -9.13 -18.24 10.99
CA SER A 162 -8.90 -19.67 11.15
C SER A 162 -9.88 -20.45 10.28
N VAL A 163 -9.36 -21.14 9.26
CA VAL A 163 -10.09 -22.23 8.62
C VAL A 163 -10.39 -23.21 9.74
N PRO A 164 -11.67 -23.55 10.04
CA PRO A 164 -11.94 -24.60 11.02
C PRO A 164 -11.24 -25.86 10.51
N ALA A 165 -10.38 -26.41 11.36
CA ALA A 165 -9.69 -27.65 11.06
C ALA A 165 -10.74 -28.69 10.68
N GLU A 166 -10.68 -29.20 9.45
CA GLU A 166 -11.37 -30.43 9.09
C GLU A 166 -10.86 -31.52 10.03
N GLY A 167 -11.68 -31.89 11.03
CA GLY A 167 -11.22 -32.86 12.02
C GLY A 167 -12.00 -32.90 13.32
N GLU A 168 -13.33 -32.87 13.30
CA GLU A 168 -14.11 -33.52 14.36
C GLU A 168 -15.12 -34.48 13.73
N MET A 169 -14.60 -35.68 13.46
CA MET A 169 -15.39 -36.89 13.48
C MET A 169 -15.84 -37.15 14.93
N THR A 170 -17.13 -37.52 15.05
CA THR A 170 -17.71 -38.47 16.02
C THR A 170 -18.00 -37.97 17.44
N PRO A 171 -19.04 -38.50 18.12
CA PRO A 171 -19.69 -39.82 17.95
C PRO A 171 -20.95 -39.85 17.08
#